data_AF-A0A382P3D5-F1
#
_entry.id   AF-A0A382P3D5-F1
#
_cell.length_a   1.000
_cell.length_b   1.000
_cell.length_c   1.000
_cell.angle_alpha   90.00
_cell.angle_beta   90.00
_cell.angle_gamma   90.00
#
_symmetry.space_group_name_H-M   'P 1'
#
loop_
_entity.id
_entity.type
_entity.pdbx_description
1 polymer ?
#
loop_
_entity_poly.entity_id
_entity_poly.type
_entity_poly.pdbx_seq_one_letter_code
_entity_poly.pdbx_strand_id
1 'polypeptide(L)'
;VYVRIDRRRKLLATILLKALKFTNQEILEKFYEKETYKIKKEGLFQLQLIPKRLMGRISHEDISSRGEVLVKRGERISARHIRKIESSKIKTLDLQKDALLGQVIAKDYADKKTGEITLASNTLIDEGSLELIEELDLKELELLYINDIEAGPYIADTLRADSTTNEIEALVEIYRMMRPGEPPTKEAAQTLFNNLFFNPERYDFSSVGRMKFNRRLGRESLEGSSTLENEDILDALKTLVSIRNGKGSVDDIDHLGNRRIRSVGEMVSNQYRIGLIRVEKAVKERLATAEADDLGPQDLINAKPVSAAVKEFFGSSQLSQFMDQNNPLSEVTHKRRVSALGPGGLTRERAGFEVRDVHP
;
A
#
# COMPACT_ATOMS: atom_id res chain seq x y z
N VAL A 1 9.57 0.27 -5.32
CA VAL A 1 8.10 0.45 -5.35
C VAL A 1 7.79 1.92 -5.20
N TYR A 2 6.90 2.47 -6.03
CA TYR A 2 6.56 3.91 -6.03
C TYR A 2 5.08 4.12 -5.77
N VAL A 3 4.75 5.26 -5.16
CA VAL A 3 3.38 5.76 -4.94
C VAL A 3 3.21 7.12 -5.62
N ARG A 4 1.97 7.44 -5.98
CA ARG A 4 1.55 8.76 -6.48
C ARG A 4 0.27 9.16 -5.79
N ILE A 5 0.24 10.34 -5.17
CA ILE A 5 -0.97 10.95 -4.61
C ILE A 5 -1.53 11.88 -5.70
N ASP A 6 -2.83 11.79 -6.00
CA ASP A 6 -3.50 12.60 -7.02
C ASP A 6 -2.80 12.66 -8.39
N ARG A 7 -2.19 11.53 -8.80
CA ARG A 7 -1.41 11.40 -10.05
C ARG A 7 -0.22 12.38 -10.18
N ARG A 8 0.27 12.91 -9.07
CA ARG A 8 1.45 13.80 -9.01
C ARG A 8 2.77 13.02 -9.16
N ARG A 9 3.89 13.66 -8.81
CA ARG A 9 5.25 13.10 -8.86
C ARG A 9 5.33 11.77 -8.10
N LYS A 10 6.18 10.85 -8.58
CA LYS A 10 6.46 9.58 -7.91
C LYS A 10 7.19 9.84 -6.59
N LEU A 11 6.72 9.20 -5.53
CA LEU A 11 7.42 9.05 -4.25
C LEU A 11 7.72 7.56 -4.02
N LEU A 12 8.71 7.26 -3.20
CA LEU A 12 8.95 5.88 -2.76
C LEU A 12 7.84 5.45 -1.80
N ALA A 13 7.37 4.21 -1.93
CA ALA A 13 6.28 3.71 -1.08
C ALA A 13 6.66 3.67 0.41
N THR A 14 7.94 3.55 0.72
CA THR A 14 8.48 3.54 2.09
C THR A 14 8.35 4.88 2.79
N ILE A 15 8.39 6.00 2.05
CA ILE A 15 8.10 7.34 2.58
C ILE A 15 6.67 7.39 3.11
N LEU A 16 5.71 6.82 2.36
CA LEU A 16 4.33 6.74 2.82
C LEU A 16 4.22 5.88 4.09
N LEU A 17 4.92 4.74 4.16
CA LEU A 17 4.90 3.89 5.35
C LEU A 17 5.53 4.56 6.58
N LYS A 18 6.62 5.31 6.41
CA LYS A 18 7.25 6.11 7.48
C LYS A 18 6.33 7.22 7.97
N ALA A 19 5.59 7.87 7.07
CA ALA A 19 4.56 8.84 7.43
C ALA A 19 3.38 8.22 8.20
N LEU A 20 3.18 6.89 8.11
CA LEU A 20 2.25 6.12 8.94
C LEU A 20 2.86 5.65 10.27
N LYS A 21 4.05 6.14 10.62
CA LYS A 21 4.82 5.82 11.84
C LYS A 21 5.48 4.45 11.87
N PHE A 22 5.59 3.77 10.73
CA PHE A 22 6.37 2.53 10.68
C PHE A 22 7.87 2.83 10.59
N THR A 23 8.64 2.19 11.47
CA THR A 23 10.10 2.17 11.40
C THR A 23 10.60 1.25 10.28
N ASN A 24 11.87 1.39 9.87
CA ASN A 24 12.46 0.51 8.85
C ASN A 24 12.35 -0.97 9.22
N GLN A 25 12.64 -1.31 10.48
CA GLN A 25 12.51 -2.68 10.98
C GLN A 25 11.07 -3.17 10.90
N GLU A 26 10.09 -2.41 11.40
CA GLU A 26 8.68 -2.81 11.34
C GLU A 26 8.20 -2.99 9.90
N ILE A 27 8.63 -2.12 8.97
CA ILE A 27 8.33 -2.29 7.55
C ILE A 27 8.86 -3.65 7.08
N LEU A 28 10.13 -3.95 7.30
CA LEU A 28 10.71 -5.23 6.87
C LEU A 28 9.99 -6.43 7.49
N GLU A 29 9.65 -6.38 8.77
CA GLU A 29 8.91 -7.43 9.49
C GLU A 29 7.53 -7.70 8.91
N LYS A 30 6.86 -6.67 8.39
CA LYS A 30 5.54 -6.83 7.78
C LYS A 30 5.61 -7.41 6.36
N PHE A 31 6.69 -7.16 5.61
CA PHE A 31 6.80 -7.56 4.20
C PHE A 31 7.59 -8.85 3.95
N TYR A 32 8.49 -9.22 4.86
CA TYR A 32 9.40 -10.34 4.68
C TYR A 32 9.30 -11.36 5.81
N GLU A 33 9.43 -12.63 5.45
CA GLU A 33 9.74 -13.67 6.41
C GLU A 33 11.23 -13.59 6.78
N LYS A 34 11.60 -14.10 7.96
CA LYS A 34 12.97 -14.07 8.46
C LYS A 34 13.60 -15.47 8.46
N GLU A 35 14.90 -15.53 8.21
CA GLU A 35 15.75 -16.71 8.39
C GLU A 35 16.67 -16.48 9.59
N THR A 36 16.66 -17.41 10.55
CA THR A 36 17.47 -17.31 11.77
C THR A 36 18.72 -18.16 11.64
N TYR A 37 19.86 -17.53 11.87
CA TYR A 37 21.18 -18.12 11.86
C TYR A 37 21.77 -18.08 13.27
N LYS A 38 22.16 -19.23 13.81
CA LYS A 38 22.90 -19.29 15.08
C LYS A 38 24.39 -19.18 14.78
N ILE A 39 25.05 -18.25 15.45
CA ILE A 39 26.49 -18.04 15.26
C ILE A 39 27.24 -19.06 16.12
N LYS A 40 28.08 -19.89 15.50
CA LYS A 40 29.00 -20.82 16.15
C LYS A 40 30.42 -20.24 16.12
N LYS A 41 31.30 -20.80 16.95
CA LYS A 41 32.73 -20.44 16.95
C LYS A 41 33.35 -20.74 15.57
N GLU A 42 34.37 -19.95 15.21
CA GLU A 42 35.16 -20.09 13.98
C GLU A 42 34.43 -19.72 12.67
N GLY A 43 33.42 -18.84 12.72
CA GLY A 43 32.77 -18.33 11.50
C GLY A 43 31.78 -19.30 10.84
N LEU A 44 31.32 -20.29 11.60
CA LEU A 44 30.25 -21.20 11.21
C LEU A 44 28.90 -20.61 11.61
N PHE A 45 27.97 -20.57 10.68
CA PHE A 45 26.60 -20.11 10.88
C PHE A 45 25.62 -21.25 10.67
N GLN A 46 24.81 -21.52 11.67
CA GLN A 46 23.83 -22.60 11.62
C GLN A 46 22.45 -22.03 11.30
N LEU A 47 22.01 -22.20 10.05
CA LEU A 47 20.68 -21.82 9.58
C LEU A 47 19.62 -22.77 10.15
N GLN A 48 18.58 -22.21 10.76
CA GLN A 48 17.35 -22.95 11.07
C GLN A 48 16.58 -23.23 9.77
N LEU A 49 16.59 -24.48 9.34
CA LEU A 49 16.21 -24.84 7.98
C LEU A 49 14.69 -25.01 7.82
N ILE A 50 14.13 -24.29 6.84
CA ILE A 50 12.81 -24.55 6.28
C ILE A 50 13.01 -25.05 4.84
N PRO A 51 12.86 -26.37 4.57
CA PRO A 51 13.26 -26.96 3.28
C PRO A 51 12.65 -26.29 2.04
N LYS A 52 11.40 -25.83 2.13
CA LYS A 52 10.71 -25.13 1.03
C LYS A 52 11.40 -23.84 0.61
N ARG A 53 12.03 -23.12 1.55
CA ARG A 53 12.69 -21.83 1.29
C ARG A 53 13.99 -21.97 0.50
N LEU A 54 14.58 -23.16 0.47
CA LEU A 54 15.77 -23.42 -0.34
C LEU A 54 15.48 -23.54 -1.83
N MET A 55 14.20 -23.59 -2.23
CA MET A 55 13.82 -23.83 -3.61
C MET A 55 14.43 -22.80 -4.56
N GLY A 56 15.14 -23.29 -5.57
CA GLY A 56 15.73 -22.46 -6.61
C GLY A 56 17.03 -21.74 -6.21
N ARG A 57 17.47 -21.81 -4.94
CA ARG A 57 18.77 -21.29 -4.49
C ARG A 57 19.91 -22.19 -4.98
N ILE A 58 21.10 -21.60 -5.12
CA ILE A 58 22.34 -22.31 -5.37
C ILE A 58 22.95 -22.69 -4.01
N SER A 59 23.33 -23.96 -3.83
CA SER A 59 23.94 -24.39 -2.57
C SER A 59 25.39 -23.90 -2.50
N HIS A 60 25.75 -23.16 -1.45
CA HIS A 60 27.14 -22.76 -1.21
C HIS A 60 27.98 -23.89 -0.61
N GLU A 61 27.32 -24.88 0.00
CA GLU A 61 27.95 -26.01 0.69
C GLU A 61 27.34 -27.35 0.26
N ASP A 62 28.03 -28.44 0.56
CA ASP A 62 27.51 -29.80 0.38
C ASP A 62 26.48 -30.11 1.47
N ILE A 63 25.21 -30.24 1.09
CA ILE A 63 24.14 -30.62 2.03
C ILE A 63 24.15 -32.13 2.13
N SER A 64 24.66 -32.67 3.24
CA SER A 64 24.70 -34.11 3.51
C SER A 64 23.84 -34.49 4.71
N SER A 65 23.31 -35.72 4.70
CA SER A 65 22.64 -36.34 5.84
C SER A 65 23.07 -37.79 5.96
N ARG A 66 23.53 -38.19 7.15
CA ARG A 66 23.93 -39.58 7.46
C ARG A 66 24.97 -40.16 6.48
N GLY A 67 25.88 -39.32 5.98
CA GLY A 67 26.95 -39.72 5.05
C GLY A 67 26.55 -39.72 3.56
N GLU A 68 25.28 -39.46 3.22
CA GLU A 68 24.84 -39.27 1.83
C GLU A 68 24.78 -37.78 1.49
N VAL A 69 25.43 -37.36 0.41
CA VAL A 69 25.35 -35.99 -0.12
C VAL A 69 24.04 -35.83 -0.89
N LEU A 70 23.13 -35.01 -0.36
CA LEU A 70 21.81 -34.76 -0.95
C LEU A 70 21.86 -33.69 -2.05
N VAL A 71 22.71 -32.67 -1.87
CA VAL A 71 22.96 -31.58 -2.83
C VAL A 71 24.44 -31.23 -2.79
N LYS A 72 25.06 -31.12 -3.96
CA LYS A 72 26.46 -30.68 -4.08
C LYS A 72 26.58 -29.16 -4.08
N ARG A 73 27.73 -28.65 -3.63
CA ARG A 73 28.13 -27.25 -3.74
C ARG A 73 28.03 -26.79 -5.20
N GLY A 74 27.44 -25.61 -5.41
CA GLY A 74 27.19 -25.02 -6.72
C GLY A 74 25.95 -25.55 -7.45
N GLU A 75 25.29 -26.59 -6.94
CA GLU A 75 24.09 -27.14 -7.57
C GLU A 75 22.83 -26.36 -7.18
N ARG A 76 21.91 -26.18 -8.15
CA ARG A 76 20.62 -25.55 -7.91
C ARG A 76 19.67 -26.51 -7.20
N ILE A 77 19.07 -26.06 -6.11
CA ILE A 77 18.18 -26.88 -5.29
C ILE A 77 16.83 -27.06 -6.01
N SER A 78 16.57 -28.28 -6.45
CA SER A 78 15.35 -28.68 -7.16
C SER A 78 14.28 -29.25 -6.21
N ALA A 79 13.05 -29.41 -6.70
CA ALA A 79 11.97 -30.06 -5.96
C ALA A 79 12.33 -31.49 -5.50
N ARG A 80 13.19 -32.21 -6.24
CA ARG A 80 13.68 -33.54 -5.85
C ARG A 80 14.57 -33.46 -4.62
N HIS A 81 15.47 -32.48 -4.58
CA HIS A 81 16.36 -32.25 -3.44
C HIS A 81 15.57 -31.89 -2.18
N ILE A 82 14.55 -31.02 -2.31
CA ILE A 82 13.69 -30.64 -1.18
C ILE A 82 12.99 -31.86 -0.56
N ARG A 83 12.41 -32.75 -1.38
CA ARG A 83 11.77 -33.99 -0.88
C ARG A 83 12.75 -34.88 -0.13
N LYS A 84 14.00 -34.99 -0.61
CA LYS A 84 15.06 -35.73 0.09
C LYS A 84 15.41 -35.06 1.43
N ILE A 85 15.59 -33.75 1.45
CA ILE A 85 15.88 -32.97 2.66
C ILE A 85 14.75 -33.13 3.68
N GLU A 86 13.48 -33.02 3.26
CA GLU A 86 12.31 -33.25 4.13
C GLU A 86 12.29 -34.67 4.69
N SER A 87 12.55 -35.68 3.86
CA SER A 87 12.61 -37.09 4.31
C SER A 87 13.72 -37.35 5.33
N SER A 88 14.84 -36.64 5.21
CA SER A 88 15.98 -36.74 6.13
C SER A 88 15.77 -35.98 7.45
N LYS A 89 14.70 -35.17 7.57
CA LYS A 89 14.33 -34.38 8.76
C LYS A 89 15.48 -33.49 9.26
N ILE A 90 16.31 -32.96 8.37
CA ILE A 90 17.34 -31.97 8.71
C ILE A 90 16.64 -30.71 9.22
N LYS A 91 16.98 -30.28 10.44
CA LYS A 91 16.45 -29.05 11.06
C LYS A 91 17.41 -27.87 10.96
N THR A 92 18.69 -28.13 10.78
CA THR A 92 19.75 -27.13 10.80
C THR A 92 20.76 -27.40 9.72
N LEU A 93 21.24 -26.35 9.05
CA LEU A 93 22.28 -26.43 8.05
C LEU A 93 23.46 -25.54 8.50
N ASP A 94 24.66 -26.11 8.55
CA ASP A 94 25.87 -25.35 8.85
C ASP A 94 26.40 -24.71 7.54
N LEU A 95 26.68 -23.42 7.59
CA LEU A 95 27.08 -22.59 6.48
C LEU A 95 28.33 -21.77 6.86
N GLN A 96 29.23 -21.55 5.90
CA GLN A 96 30.40 -20.69 6.07
C GLN A 96 30.04 -19.21 5.89
N LYS A 97 30.96 -18.31 6.30
CA LYS A 97 30.80 -16.85 6.17
C LYS A 97 30.44 -16.42 4.75
N ASP A 98 31.04 -17.06 3.74
CA ASP A 98 30.82 -16.76 2.31
C ASP A 98 29.36 -16.90 1.87
N ALA A 99 28.58 -17.77 2.53
CA ALA A 99 27.18 -18.00 2.18
C ALA A 99 26.25 -16.85 2.63
N LEU A 100 26.73 -15.99 3.54
CA LEU A 100 25.97 -14.85 4.04
C LEU A 100 26.18 -13.58 3.21
N LEU A 101 27.24 -13.52 2.39
CA LEU A 101 27.56 -12.37 1.56
C LEU A 101 26.39 -12.04 0.62
N GLY A 102 26.00 -10.77 0.61
CA GLY A 102 24.87 -10.28 -0.18
C GLY A 102 23.48 -10.55 0.42
N GLN A 103 23.38 -11.25 1.55
CA GLN A 103 22.12 -11.34 2.29
C GLN A 103 21.82 -10.02 3.03
N VAL A 104 20.57 -9.81 3.43
CA VAL A 104 20.10 -8.56 4.02
C VAL A 104 19.72 -8.76 5.49
N ILE A 105 20.21 -7.87 6.36
CA ILE A 105 19.92 -7.89 7.80
C ILE A 105 18.47 -7.50 8.08
N ALA A 106 17.77 -8.27 8.91
CA ALA A 106 16.35 -8.08 9.18
C ALA A 106 16.04 -7.09 10.32
N LYS A 107 16.91 -7.00 11.33
CA LYS A 107 16.68 -6.18 12.55
C LYS A 107 17.90 -5.35 12.90
N ASP A 108 17.68 -4.29 13.66
CA ASP A 108 18.75 -3.46 14.18
C ASP A 108 19.48 -4.22 15.30
N TYR A 109 20.82 -4.20 15.28
CA TYR A 109 21.65 -4.72 16.35
C TYR A 109 22.45 -3.58 16.99
N ALA A 110 22.33 -3.48 18.31
CA ALA A 110 23.06 -2.52 19.11
C ALA A 110 24.20 -3.19 19.89
N ASP A 111 25.29 -2.46 20.08
CA ASP A 111 26.36 -2.92 20.97
C ASP A 111 25.86 -2.93 22.42
N LYS A 112 26.12 -4.03 23.13
CA LYS A 112 25.77 -4.21 24.53
C LYS A 112 26.48 -3.20 25.45
N LYS A 113 27.62 -2.64 25.02
CA LYS A 113 28.42 -1.70 25.83
C LYS A 113 27.99 -0.25 25.67
N THR A 114 27.74 0.20 24.45
CA THR A 114 27.42 1.61 24.15
C THR A 114 25.92 1.85 23.99
N GLY A 115 25.15 0.82 23.65
CA GLY A 115 23.73 0.94 23.30
C GLY A 115 23.48 1.56 21.92
N GLU A 116 24.53 1.87 21.17
CA GLU A 116 24.42 2.43 19.81
C GLU A 116 24.16 1.32 18.79
N ILE A 117 23.33 1.63 17.78
CA ILE A 117 23.04 0.71 16.67
C ILE A 117 24.27 0.65 15.78
N THR A 118 24.98 -0.47 15.82
CA THR A 118 26.17 -0.73 15.01
C THR A 118 25.82 -1.35 13.66
N LEU A 119 24.80 -2.22 13.62
CA LEU A 119 24.28 -2.82 12.39
C LEU A 119 22.81 -2.46 12.23
N ALA A 120 22.53 -1.59 11.27
CA ALA A 120 21.16 -1.21 10.92
C ALA A 120 20.47 -2.29 10.09
N SER A 121 19.16 -2.40 10.25
CA SER A 121 18.26 -3.18 9.41
C SER A 121 18.34 -2.72 7.95
N ASN A 122 18.08 -3.66 7.02
CA ASN A 122 18.21 -3.48 5.57
C ASN A 122 19.65 -3.34 5.02
N THR A 123 20.67 -3.45 5.87
CA THR A 123 22.08 -3.44 5.44
C THR A 123 22.41 -4.75 4.71
N LEU A 124 23.19 -4.65 3.63
CA LEU A 124 23.72 -5.81 2.91
C LEU A 124 24.97 -6.32 3.61
N ILE A 125 25.07 -7.64 3.77
CA ILE A 125 26.25 -8.25 4.38
C ILE A 125 27.41 -8.21 3.39
N ASP A 126 28.41 -7.41 3.71
CA ASP A 126 29.75 -7.37 3.12
C ASP A 126 30.81 -7.83 4.13
N GLU A 127 32.08 -7.82 3.73
CA GLU A 127 33.19 -8.22 4.60
C GLU A 127 33.27 -7.36 5.87
N GLY A 128 33.04 -6.05 5.76
CA GLY A 128 33.03 -5.15 6.92
C GLY A 128 31.86 -5.41 7.88
N SER A 129 30.68 -5.72 7.35
CA SER A 129 29.52 -6.12 8.17
C SER A 129 29.77 -7.43 8.92
N LEU A 130 30.50 -8.38 8.33
CA LEU A 130 30.88 -9.63 8.99
C LEU A 130 31.84 -9.40 10.16
N GLU A 131 32.80 -8.49 10.02
CA GLU A 131 33.70 -8.08 11.11
C GLU A 131 32.89 -7.48 12.28
N LEU A 132 31.95 -6.58 11.99
CA LEU A 132 31.07 -6.01 13.00
C LEU A 132 30.19 -7.06 13.69
N ILE A 133 29.68 -8.05 12.95
CA ILE A 133 28.90 -9.18 13.53
C ILE A 133 29.76 -9.98 14.52
N GLU A 134 31.04 -10.18 14.23
CA GLU A 134 31.99 -10.88 15.10
C GLU A 134 32.35 -10.07 16.33
N GLU A 135 32.54 -8.76 16.20
CA GLU A 135 32.82 -7.85 17.32
C GLU A 135 31.66 -7.78 18.33
N LEU A 136 30.41 -7.88 17.85
CA LEU A 136 29.21 -7.77 18.67
C LEU A 136 28.91 -9.02 19.54
N ASP A 137 29.61 -10.13 19.31
CA ASP A 137 29.40 -11.42 19.99
C ASP A 137 27.91 -11.79 20.06
N LEU A 138 27.27 -11.79 18.88
CA LEU A 138 25.86 -12.12 18.71
C LEU A 138 25.66 -13.63 18.78
N LYS A 139 24.61 -14.09 19.46
CA LYS A 139 24.23 -15.52 19.48
C LYS A 139 23.41 -15.91 18.25
N GLU A 140 22.59 -14.98 17.78
CA GLU A 140 21.62 -15.21 16.71
C GLU A 140 21.55 -14.01 15.76
N LEU A 141 21.62 -14.31 14.46
CA LEU A 141 21.51 -13.37 13.36
C LEU A 141 20.20 -13.63 12.59
N GLU A 142 19.39 -12.60 12.38
CA GLU A 142 18.15 -12.66 11.61
C GLU A 142 18.34 -11.96 10.26
N LEU A 143 18.15 -12.71 9.18
CA LEU A 143 18.27 -12.22 7.82
C LEU A 143 16.91 -12.29 7.11
N LEU A 144 16.72 -11.44 6.11
CA LEU A 144 15.49 -11.44 5.31
C LEU A 144 15.46 -12.65 4.38
N TYR A 145 14.34 -13.37 4.38
CA TYR A 145 14.08 -14.38 3.36
C TYR A 145 13.79 -13.69 2.02
N ILE A 146 14.82 -13.58 1.19
CA ILE A 146 14.73 -13.09 -0.18
C ILE A 146 14.97 -14.27 -1.12
N ASN A 147 14.11 -14.39 -2.12
CA ASN A 147 14.17 -15.41 -3.17
C ASN A 147 13.63 -14.82 -4.48
N ASP A 148 14.41 -14.89 -5.55
CA ASP A 148 14.06 -14.33 -6.86
C ASP A 148 12.75 -14.85 -7.44
N ILE A 149 12.30 -16.04 -6.99
CA ILE A 149 11.09 -16.68 -7.49
C ILE A 149 9.87 -16.30 -6.62
N GLU A 150 9.99 -16.43 -5.29
CA GLU A 150 8.82 -16.37 -4.40
C GLU A 150 8.72 -15.10 -3.54
N ALA A 151 9.84 -14.38 -3.35
CA ALA A 151 9.98 -13.29 -2.39
C ALA A 151 11.05 -12.29 -2.84
N GLY A 152 10.71 -11.43 -3.80
CA GLY A 152 11.66 -10.45 -4.34
C GLY A 152 12.03 -9.32 -3.35
N PRO A 153 13.22 -8.72 -3.50
CA PRO A 153 13.75 -7.67 -2.60
C PRO A 153 13.10 -6.28 -2.80
N TYR A 154 11.84 -6.20 -3.26
CA TYR A 154 11.24 -4.95 -3.72
C TYR A 154 11.17 -3.83 -2.67
N ILE A 155 10.74 -4.15 -1.44
CA ILE A 155 10.62 -3.17 -0.36
C ILE A 155 11.99 -2.87 0.25
N ALA A 156 12.87 -3.87 0.38
CA ALA A 156 14.27 -3.69 0.79
C ALA A 156 15.03 -2.72 -0.14
N ASP A 157 14.92 -2.89 -1.45
CA ASP A 157 15.49 -1.98 -2.45
C ASP A 157 14.87 -0.59 -2.39
N THR A 158 13.56 -0.51 -2.12
CA THR A 158 12.86 0.77 -1.96
C THR A 158 13.36 1.52 -0.73
N LEU A 159 13.58 0.81 0.39
CA LEU A 159 14.13 1.39 1.62
C LEU A 159 15.57 1.87 1.42
N ARG A 160 16.39 1.15 0.63
CA ARG A 160 17.77 1.60 0.31
C ARG A 160 17.80 2.88 -0.53
N ALA A 161 16.83 3.05 -1.44
CA ALA A 161 16.71 4.24 -2.25
C ALA A 161 16.05 5.44 -1.51
N ASP A 162 15.50 5.20 -0.32
CA ASP A 162 14.75 6.19 0.45
C ASP A 162 15.69 7.05 1.29
N SER A 163 15.68 8.35 1.02
CA SER A 163 16.52 9.33 1.73
C SER A 163 15.96 9.73 3.10
N THR A 164 14.71 9.39 3.42
CA THR A 164 14.07 9.78 4.68
C THR A 164 14.39 8.77 5.78
N THR A 165 14.56 9.23 7.02
CA THR A 165 14.89 8.35 8.17
C THR A 165 13.76 8.25 9.18
N ASN A 166 12.98 9.31 9.35
CA ASN A 166 11.96 9.43 10.39
C ASN A 166 10.60 9.87 9.82
N GLU A 167 9.56 9.78 10.66
CA GLU A 167 8.19 10.19 10.31
C GLU A 167 8.13 11.65 9.81
N ILE A 168 8.84 12.56 10.49
CA ILE A 168 8.77 14.00 10.22
C ILE A 168 9.35 14.31 8.83
N GLU A 169 10.52 13.76 8.50
CA GLU A 169 11.14 13.89 7.19
C GLU A 169 10.26 13.32 6.09
N ALA A 170 9.63 12.17 6.34
CA ALA A 170 8.70 11.57 5.40
C ALA A 170 7.46 12.45 5.15
N LEU A 171 6.88 13.02 6.21
CA LEU A 171 5.77 13.97 6.10
C LEU A 171 6.17 15.26 5.38
N VAL A 172 7.38 15.77 5.65
CA VAL A 172 7.95 16.95 4.97
C VAL A 172 8.12 16.69 3.48
N GLU A 173 8.59 15.50 3.08
CA GLU A 173 8.77 15.14 1.68
C GLU A 173 7.42 15.02 0.95
N ILE A 174 6.41 14.42 1.61
CA ILE A 174 5.03 14.39 1.10
C ILE A 174 4.48 15.81 0.96
N TYR A 175 4.72 16.68 1.95
CA TYR A 175 4.26 18.07 1.91
C TYR A 175 4.87 18.85 0.75
N ARG A 176 6.20 18.77 0.56
CA ARG A 176 6.92 19.41 -0.56
C ARG A 176 6.39 18.97 -1.93
N MET A 177 6.01 17.70 -2.05
CA MET A 177 5.44 17.17 -3.29
C MET A 177 4.01 17.70 -3.55
N MET A 178 3.18 17.78 -2.52
CA MET A 178 1.80 18.27 -2.64
C MET A 178 1.74 19.80 -2.83
N ARG A 179 2.61 20.54 -2.15
CA ARG A 179 2.69 22.01 -2.16
C ARG A 179 4.12 22.47 -2.48
N PRO A 180 4.53 22.41 -3.75
CA PRO A 180 5.86 22.85 -4.14
C PRO A 180 6.02 24.35 -3.93
N GLY A 181 7.04 24.75 -3.16
CA GLY A 181 7.37 26.16 -2.90
C GLY A 181 6.86 26.71 -1.57
N GLU A 182 5.96 26.02 -0.87
CA GLU A 182 5.59 26.39 0.51
C GLU A 182 6.61 25.80 1.51
N PRO A 183 7.10 26.60 2.49
CA PRO A 183 8.01 26.09 3.50
C PRO A 183 7.30 25.06 4.40
N PRO A 184 7.84 23.84 4.55
CA PRO A 184 7.19 22.81 5.35
C PRO A 184 7.38 23.09 6.85
N THR A 185 6.28 23.14 7.61
CA THR A 185 6.31 23.02 9.07
C THR A 185 5.79 21.65 9.50
N LYS A 186 6.21 21.19 10.70
CA LYS A 186 5.79 19.90 11.23
C LYS A 186 4.26 19.82 11.36
N GLU A 187 3.62 20.85 11.91
CA GLU A 187 2.16 20.84 12.07
C GLU A 187 1.43 20.87 10.73
N ALA A 188 1.92 21.66 9.76
CA ALA A 188 1.31 21.76 8.45
C ALA A 188 1.41 20.43 7.68
N ALA A 189 2.56 19.76 7.75
CA ALA A 189 2.78 18.46 7.11
C ALA A 189 1.88 17.38 7.72
N GLN A 190 1.80 17.31 9.06
CA GLN A 190 0.92 16.37 9.76
C GLN A 190 -0.55 16.61 9.39
N THR A 191 -0.98 17.87 9.43
CA THR A 191 -2.37 18.26 9.15
C THR A 191 -2.74 17.95 7.71
N LEU A 192 -1.83 18.22 6.76
CA LEU A 192 -2.03 17.88 5.35
C LEU A 192 -2.19 16.37 5.18
N PHE A 193 -1.27 15.58 5.75
CA PHE A 193 -1.31 14.13 5.62
C PHE A 193 -2.58 13.52 6.23
N ASN A 194 -2.98 13.98 7.42
CA ASN A 194 -4.24 13.56 8.06
C ASN A 194 -5.46 13.87 7.18
N ASN A 195 -5.48 15.06 6.58
CA ASN A 195 -6.56 15.51 5.71
C ASN A 195 -6.66 14.76 4.37
N LEU A 196 -5.62 14.05 3.93
CA LEU A 196 -5.63 13.30 2.68
C LEU A 196 -6.37 11.97 2.80
N PHE A 197 -6.18 11.24 3.90
CA PHE A 197 -6.61 9.84 4.00
C PHE A 197 -7.52 9.55 5.21
N PHE A 198 -7.35 10.31 6.29
CA PHE A 198 -7.89 9.97 7.61
C PHE A 198 -9.02 10.90 8.08
N ASN A 199 -9.22 12.03 7.40
CA ASN A 199 -10.28 12.97 7.74
C ASN A 199 -11.61 12.61 7.04
N PRO A 200 -12.69 12.28 7.79
CA PRO A 200 -13.98 11.88 7.23
C PRO A 200 -14.72 13.01 6.49
N GLU A 201 -14.36 14.27 6.73
CA GLU A 201 -14.90 15.41 5.97
C GLU A 201 -14.34 15.47 4.55
N ARG A 202 -13.13 14.94 4.33
CA ARG A 202 -12.38 15.05 3.07
C ARG A 202 -12.25 13.73 2.31
N TYR A 203 -12.29 12.61 3.02
CA TYR A 203 -12.13 11.28 2.45
C TYR A 203 -13.29 10.38 2.88
N ASP A 204 -13.90 9.69 1.92
CA ASP A 204 -15.02 8.79 2.16
C ASP A 204 -14.99 7.63 1.15
N PHE A 205 -14.71 6.43 1.64
CA PHE A 205 -14.75 5.19 0.88
C PHE A 205 -16.15 4.84 0.41
N SER A 206 -17.20 5.38 1.03
CA SER A 206 -18.56 4.84 1.02
C SER A 206 -18.63 3.38 1.48
N SER A 207 -19.84 2.92 1.83
CA SER A 207 -20.08 1.51 2.18
C SER A 207 -19.67 0.54 1.07
N VAL A 208 -19.96 0.91 -0.19
CA VAL A 208 -19.63 0.06 -1.35
C VAL A 208 -18.12 -0.03 -1.58
N GLY A 209 -17.39 1.08 -1.44
CA GLY A 209 -15.94 1.09 -1.59
C GLY A 209 -15.26 0.29 -0.49
N ARG A 210 -15.67 0.46 0.77
CA ARG A 210 -15.17 -0.34 1.90
C ARG A 210 -15.43 -1.83 1.71
N MET A 211 -16.65 -2.21 1.33
CA MET A 211 -17.02 -3.60 1.02
C MET A 211 -16.13 -4.19 -0.09
N LYS A 212 -15.90 -3.45 -1.18
CA LYS A 212 -15.05 -3.90 -2.29
C LYS A 212 -13.59 -4.04 -1.88
N PHE A 213 -13.08 -3.06 -1.13
CA PHE A 213 -11.72 -3.04 -0.64
C PHE A 213 -11.44 -4.25 0.26
N ASN A 214 -12.28 -4.46 1.27
CA ASN A 214 -12.13 -5.58 2.20
C ASN A 214 -12.25 -6.93 1.49
N ARG A 215 -13.23 -7.07 0.58
CA ARG A 215 -13.39 -8.30 -0.22
C ARG A 215 -12.16 -8.58 -1.09
N ARG A 216 -11.53 -7.54 -1.67
CA ARG A 216 -10.35 -7.70 -2.52
C ARG A 216 -9.11 -8.11 -1.72
N LEU A 217 -8.99 -7.63 -0.49
CA LEU A 217 -7.92 -8.01 0.45
C LEU A 217 -8.19 -9.36 1.13
N GLY A 218 -9.34 -10.00 0.90
CA GLY A 218 -9.69 -11.27 1.53
C GLY A 218 -10.04 -11.15 3.02
N ARG A 219 -10.49 -9.98 3.47
CA ARG A 219 -10.94 -9.77 4.85
C ARG A 219 -12.35 -10.34 5.06
N GLU A 220 -12.61 -10.83 6.27
CA GLU A 220 -13.90 -11.42 6.64
C GLU A 220 -15.01 -10.35 6.77
N SER A 221 -14.70 -9.22 7.41
CA SER A 221 -15.65 -8.11 7.54
C SER A 221 -15.78 -7.34 6.23
N LEU A 222 -17.01 -7.17 5.74
CA LEU A 222 -17.32 -6.32 4.59
C LEU A 222 -17.62 -4.85 4.99
N GLU A 223 -17.73 -4.59 6.28
CA GLU A 223 -17.97 -3.27 6.84
C GLU A 223 -16.71 -2.73 7.54
N GLY A 224 -16.66 -1.42 7.76
CA GLY A 224 -15.53 -0.75 8.40
C GLY A 224 -15.61 0.76 8.27
N SER A 225 -14.54 1.44 8.67
CA SER A 225 -14.44 2.91 8.59
C SER A 225 -14.63 3.42 7.15
N SER A 226 -15.24 4.61 7.03
CA SER A 226 -15.32 5.34 5.76
C SER A 226 -13.98 5.98 5.37
N THR A 227 -13.04 6.17 6.31
CA THR A 227 -11.68 6.65 6.00
C THR A 227 -10.72 5.48 5.85
N LEU A 228 -9.52 5.76 5.30
CA LEU A 228 -8.44 4.78 5.27
C LEU A 228 -7.88 4.57 6.68
N GLU A 229 -7.43 3.35 6.95
CA GLU A 229 -6.65 3.00 8.14
C GLU A 229 -5.20 2.66 7.74
N ASN A 230 -4.26 2.73 8.69
CA ASN A 230 -2.85 2.42 8.40
C ASN A 230 -2.68 0.99 7.85
N GLU A 231 -3.46 0.04 8.37
CA GLU A 231 -3.49 -1.34 7.92
C GLU A 231 -4.03 -1.49 6.48
N ASP A 232 -4.97 -0.64 6.07
CA ASP A 232 -5.48 -0.64 4.69
C ASP A 232 -4.35 -0.37 3.68
N ILE A 233 -3.53 0.65 3.95
CA ILE A 233 -2.43 1.03 3.05
C ILE A 233 -1.36 -0.06 3.04
N LEU A 234 -1.05 -0.62 4.21
CA LEU A 234 -0.09 -1.70 4.35
C LEU A 234 -0.53 -2.96 3.58
N ASP A 235 -1.78 -3.40 3.76
CA ASP A 235 -2.32 -4.60 3.11
C ASP A 235 -2.47 -4.43 1.60
N ALA A 236 -2.82 -3.23 1.13
CA ALA A 236 -2.84 -2.90 -0.29
C ALA A 236 -1.43 -3.04 -0.91
N LEU A 237 -0.39 -2.53 -0.22
CA LEU A 237 1.00 -2.71 -0.66
C LEU A 237 1.46 -4.17 -0.59
N LYS A 238 1.06 -4.93 0.43
CA LYS A 238 1.35 -6.37 0.53
C LYS A 238 0.71 -7.15 -0.60
N THR A 239 -0.52 -6.84 -0.96
CA THR A 239 -1.22 -7.48 -2.08
C THR A 239 -0.53 -7.15 -3.40
N LEU A 240 -0.09 -5.90 -3.60
CA LEU A 240 0.69 -5.51 -4.77
C LEU A 240 2.01 -6.32 -4.88
N VAL A 241 2.75 -6.43 -3.78
CA VAL A 241 3.99 -7.22 -3.72
C VAL A 241 3.71 -8.71 -3.95
N SER A 242 2.60 -9.23 -3.42
CA SER A 242 2.20 -10.63 -3.59
C SER A 242 1.89 -10.95 -5.05
N ILE A 243 1.13 -10.11 -5.75
CA ILE A 243 0.85 -10.25 -7.18
C ILE A 243 2.17 -10.24 -7.97
N ARG A 244 3.11 -9.34 -7.61
CA ARG A 244 4.43 -9.29 -8.26
C ARG A 244 5.26 -10.55 -8.02
N ASN A 245 5.13 -11.18 -6.86
CA ASN A 245 5.71 -12.49 -6.53
C ASN A 245 4.95 -13.68 -7.18
N GLY A 246 3.99 -13.43 -8.07
CA GLY A 246 3.18 -14.46 -8.72
C GLY A 246 2.09 -15.08 -7.82
N LYS A 247 1.86 -14.51 -6.63
CA LYS A 247 0.82 -14.92 -5.69
C LYS A 247 -0.41 -14.04 -5.88
N GLY A 248 -1.32 -14.48 -6.75
CA GLY A 248 -2.59 -13.80 -7.06
C GLY A 248 -2.68 -13.35 -8.51
N SER A 249 -3.83 -12.78 -8.88
CA SER A 249 -4.12 -12.26 -10.22
C SER A 249 -4.27 -10.74 -10.22
N VAL A 250 -4.03 -10.14 -11.38
CA VAL A 250 -4.38 -8.74 -11.64
C VAL A 250 -5.90 -8.66 -11.85
N ASP A 251 -6.50 -7.55 -11.42
CA ASP A 251 -7.94 -7.34 -11.54
C ASP A 251 -8.29 -6.89 -12.96
N ASP A 252 -9.38 -7.43 -13.50
CA ASP A 252 -9.97 -6.97 -14.75
C ASP A 252 -10.86 -5.75 -14.48
N ILE A 253 -10.52 -4.62 -15.11
CA ILE A 253 -11.24 -3.35 -14.95
C ILE A 253 -12.63 -3.41 -15.59
N ASP A 254 -12.82 -4.25 -16.61
CA ASP A 254 -14.03 -4.30 -17.42
C ASP A 254 -15.10 -5.24 -16.88
N HIS A 255 -14.70 -6.16 -15.99
CA HIS A 255 -15.62 -7.03 -15.27
C HIS A 255 -16.73 -6.22 -14.58
N LEU A 256 -18.00 -6.57 -14.80
CA LEU A 256 -19.15 -5.82 -14.30
C LEU A 256 -19.17 -5.68 -12.77
N GLY A 257 -18.57 -6.62 -12.06
CA GLY A 257 -18.35 -6.50 -10.61
C GLY A 257 -17.49 -5.30 -10.18
N ASN A 258 -16.67 -4.74 -11.08
CA ASN A 258 -15.82 -3.57 -10.84
C ASN A 258 -16.42 -2.28 -11.44
N ARG A 259 -17.52 -2.40 -12.21
CA ARG A 259 -18.27 -1.27 -12.76
C ARG A 259 -19.54 -1.04 -11.92
N ARG A 260 -19.74 0.19 -11.47
CA ARG A 260 -20.89 0.56 -10.63
C ARG A 260 -21.84 1.47 -11.39
N ILE A 261 -23.12 1.12 -11.40
CA ILE A 261 -24.19 1.96 -11.93
C ILE A 261 -24.58 2.97 -10.85
N ARG A 262 -24.55 4.26 -11.19
CA ARG A 262 -25.09 5.33 -10.34
C ARG A 262 -26.45 5.74 -10.84
N SER A 263 -27.44 5.76 -9.96
CA SER A 263 -28.78 6.24 -10.27
C SER A 263 -28.86 7.77 -10.12
N VAL A 264 -29.93 8.36 -10.66
CA VAL A 264 -30.19 9.81 -10.55
C VAL A 264 -30.19 10.26 -9.09
N GLY A 265 -30.81 9.48 -8.18
CA GLY A 265 -30.88 9.82 -6.76
C GLY A 265 -29.50 9.93 -6.10
N GLU A 266 -28.59 9.01 -6.39
CA GLU A 266 -27.21 9.07 -5.85
C GLU A 266 -26.46 10.29 -6.39
N MET A 267 -26.58 10.57 -7.69
CA MET A 267 -25.90 11.70 -8.32
C MET A 267 -26.40 13.04 -7.74
N VAL A 268 -27.71 13.19 -7.60
CA VAL A 268 -28.32 14.38 -6.99
C VAL A 268 -27.92 14.51 -5.53
N SER A 269 -27.90 13.41 -4.77
CA SER A 269 -27.44 13.40 -3.37
C SER A 269 -26.01 13.93 -3.22
N ASN A 270 -25.10 13.53 -4.11
CA ASN A 270 -23.72 14.05 -4.09
C ASN A 270 -23.65 15.56 -4.37
N GLN A 271 -24.43 16.07 -5.33
CA GLN A 271 -24.48 17.51 -5.62
C GLN A 271 -25.13 18.29 -4.47
N TYR A 272 -26.15 17.72 -3.84
CA TYR A 272 -26.77 18.27 -2.65
C TYR A 272 -25.78 18.34 -1.48
N ARG A 273 -24.99 17.28 -1.25
CA ARG A 273 -23.91 17.25 -0.25
C ARG A 273 -22.88 18.36 -0.50
N ILE A 274 -22.46 18.57 -1.74
CA ILE A 274 -21.55 19.68 -2.11
C ILE A 274 -22.19 21.04 -1.75
N GLY A 275 -23.48 21.20 -2.02
CA GLY A 275 -24.24 22.38 -1.62
C GLY A 275 -24.26 22.59 -0.10
N LEU A 276 -24.48 21.53 0.67
CA LEU A 276 -24.49 21.57 2.14
C LEU A 276 -23.11 21.93 2.72
N ILE A 277 -22.02 21.38 2.18
CA ILE A 277 -20.65 21.72 2.63
C ILE A 277 -20.38 23.22 2.46
N ARG A 278 -20.89 23.84 1.37
CA ARG A 278 -20.77 25.30 1.18
C ARG A 278 -21.58 26.09 2.20
N VAL A 279 -22.80 25.63 2.51
CA VAL A 279 -23.64 26.25 3.55
C VAL A 279 -22.99 26.12 4.92
N GLU A 280 -22.50 24.94 5.27
CA GLU A 280 -21.80 24.67 6.52
C GLU A 280 -20.61 25.61 6.73
N LYS A 281 -19.79 25.80 5.69
CA LYS A 281 -18.65 26.72 5.75
C LYS A 281 -19.11 28.16 6.03
N ALA A 282 -20.12 28.64 5.31
CA ALA A 282 -20.66 29.99 5.51
C ALA A 282 -21.27 30.17 6.91
N VAL A 283 -21.95 29.14 7.44
CA VAL A 283 -22.51 29.14 8.79
C VAL A 283 -21.39 29.18 9.84
N LYS A 284 -20.34 28.35 9.70
CA LYS A 284 -19.17 28.35 10.60
C LYS A 284 -18.47 29.71 10.63
N GLU A 285 -18.27 30.35 9.48
CA GLU A 285 -17.67 31.69 9.38
C GLU A 285 -18.54 32.77 10.04
N ARG A 286 -19.86 32.72 9.86
CA ARG A 286 -20.80 33.65 10.49
C ARG A 286 -20.85 33.49 12.00
N LEU A 287 -20.91 32.25 12.50
CA LEU A 287 -20.92 31.95 13.93
C LEU A 287 -19.63 32.39 14.64
N ALA A 288 -18.49 32.36 13.95
CA ALA A 288 -17.23 32.83 14.52
C ALA A 288 -17.15 34.36 14.69
N THR A 289 -17.97 35.10 13.95
CA THR A 289 -17.93 36.57 13.90
C THR A 289 -19.13 37.22 14.60
N ALA A 290 -20.23 36.48 14.76
CA ALA A 290 -21.48 37.00 15.31
C ALA A 290 -21.44 37.17 16.82
N GLU A 291 -21.92 38.32 17.31
CA GLU A 291 -22.32 38.49 18.71
C GLU A 291 -23.64 37.73 18.94
N ALA A 292 -23.68 36.90 19.99
CA ALA A 292 -24.62 35.79 20.13
C ALA A 292 -26.08 36.21 20.42
N ASP A 293 -26.34 37.49 20.70
CA ASP A 293 -27.58 37.89 21.37
C ASP A 293 -28.76 38.19 20.41
N ASP A 294 -28.54 38.34 19.10
CA ASP A 294 -29.60 38.76 18.16
C ASP A 294 -29.69 37.93 16.86
N LEU A 295 -29.05 36.75 16.80
CA LEU A 295 -28.97 35.96 15.56
C LEU A 295 -29.83 34.69 15.61
N GLY A 296 -30.88 34.64 14.79
CA GLY A 296 -31.75 33.48 14.66
C GLY A 296 -31.18 32.40 13.71
N PRO A 297 -31.62 31.12 13.83
CA PRO A 297 -31.18 30.05 12.92
C PRO A 297 -31.49 30.31 11.44
N GLN A 298 -32.59 31.00 11.13
CA GLN A 298 -32.95 31.38 9.77
C GLN A 298 -31.95 32.36 9.13
N ASP A 299 -31.26 33.17 9.93
CA ASP A 299 -30.30 34.17 9.44
C ASP A 299 -28.96 33.53 9.07
N LEU A 300 -28.67 32.35 9.63
CA LEU A 300 -27.48 31.56 9.33
C LEU A 300 -27.62 30.77 8.02
N ILE A 301 -28.82 30.28 7.71
CA ILE A 301 -29.03 29.31 6.63
C ILE A 301 -29.43 30.02 5.33
N ASN A 302 -28.55 29.94 4.32
CA ASN A 302 -28.84 30.40 2.97
C ASN A 302 -29.11 29.21 2.02
N ALA A 303 -30.29 29.17 1.39
CA ALA A 303 -30.66 28.11 0.45
C ALA A 303 -30.07 28.28 -0.97
N LYS A 304 -29.51 29.45 -1.31
CA LYS A 304 -28.95 29.73 -2.65
C LYS A 304 -27.83 28.76 -3.06
N PRO A 305 -26.82 28.45 -2.23
CA PRO A 305 -25.74 27.53 -2.61
C PRO A 305 -26.24 26.12 -2.93
N VAL A 306 -27.22 25.61 -2.19
CA VAL A 306 -27.81 24.28 -2.39
C VAL A 306 -28.65 24.26 -3.67
N SER A 307 -29.56 25.22 -3.83
CA SER A 307 -30.41 25.31 -5.02
C SER A 307 -29.60 25.55 -6.30
N ALA A 308 -28.50 26.32 -6.23
CA ALA A 308 -27.60 26.52 -7.35
C ALA A 308 -26.90 25.21 -7.77
N ALA A 309 -26.36 24.44 -6.82
CA ALA A 309 -25.71 23.16 -7.12
C ALA A 309 -26.67 22.15 -7.78
N VAL A 310 -27.93 22.09 -7.31
CA VAL A 310 -28.95 21.23 -7.91
C VAL A 310 -29.36 21.71 -9.30
N LYS A 311 -29.57 23.03 -9.49
CA LYS A 311 -29.90 23.60 -10.81
C LYS A 311 -28.77 23.42 -11.81
N GLU A 312 -27.52 23.59 -11.40
CA GLU A 312 -26.34 23.36 -12.22
C GLU A 312 -26.29 21.91 -12.72
N PHE A 313 -26.57 20.94 -11.84
CA PHE A 313 -26.64 19.53 -12.21
C PHE A 313 -27.71 19.25 -13.27
N PHE A 314 -28.95 19.71 -13.09
CA PHE A 314 -30.01 19.46 -14.07
C PHE A 314 -29.91 20.32 -15.33
N GLY A 315 -29.26 21.48 -15.26
CA GLY A 315 -29.14 22.40 -16.40
C GLY A 315 -27.96 22.12 -17.31
N SER A 316 -26.82 21.68 -16.76
CA SER A 316 -25.54 21.61 -17.49
C SER A 316 -24.89 20.23 -17.54
N SER A 317 -25.39 19.26 -16.77
CA SER A 317 -24.80 17.92 -16.74
C SER A 317 -24.99 17.22 -18.08
N GLN A 318 -23.92 16.57 -18.57
CA GLN A 318 -23.95 15.72 -19.76
C GLN A 318 -24.96 14.56 -19.67
N LEU A 319 -25.35 14.19 -18.44
CA LEU A 319 -26.30 13.12 -18.16
C LEU A 319 -27.75 13.62 -18.05
N SER A 320 -27.96 14.94 -17.98
CA SER A 320 -29.29 15.55 -18.05
C SER A 320 -29.55 15.94 -19.51
N GLN A 321 -30.23 15.06 -20.24
CA GLN A 321 -30.48 15.21 -21.67
C GLN A 321 -31.96 15.43 -21.94
N PHE A 322 -32.28 16.10 -23.04
CA PHE A 322 -33.65 16.17 -23.52
C PHE A 322 -34.18 14.77 -23.85
N MET A 323 -35.37 14.46 -23.34
CA MET A 323 -35.97 13.15 -23.53
C MET A 323 -36.23 12.88 -25.02
N ASP A 324 -35.97 11.65 -25.46
CA ASP A 324 -36.28 11.23 -26.84
C ASP A 324 -37.74 10.82 -26.88
N GLN A 325 -38.57 11.67 -27.50
CA GLN A 325 -40.03 11.56 -27.52
C GLN A 325 -40.59 11.16 -28.88
N ASN A 326 -39.75 10.65 -29.78
CA ASN A 326 -40.20 10.27 -31.13
C ASN A 326 -41.27 9.16 -31.11
N ASN A 327 -41.17 8.21 -30.18
CA ASN A 327 -42.15 7.16 -29.95
C ASN A 327 -41.99 6.56 -28.53
N PRO A 328 -42.98 5.79 -28.01
CA PRO A 328 -42.91 5.22 -26.67
C PRO A 328 -41.71 4.28 -26.44
N LEU A 329 -41.24 3.57 -27.48
CA LEU A 329 -40.08 2.68 -27.36
C LEU A 329 -38.78 3.47 -27.19
N SER A 330 -38.62 4.57 -27.92
CA SER A 330 -37.50 5.51 -27.77
C SER A 330 -37.46 6.09 -26.35
N GLU A 331 -38.61 6.47 -25.80
CA GLU A 331 -38.70 7.00 -24.45
C GLU A 331 -38.24 5.99 -23.39
N VAL A 332 -38.75 4.75 -23.46
CA VAL A 332 -38.39 3.67 -22.53
C VAL A 332 -36.91 3.31 -22.67
N THR A 333 -36.40 3.25 -23.91
CA THR A 333 -35.00 2.93 -24.20
C THR A 333 -34.06 4.01 -23.66
N HIS A 334 -34.42 5.28 -23.81
CA HIS A 334 -33.65 6.40 -23.28
C HIS A 334 -33.59 6.35 -21.74
N LYS A 335 -34.72 6.13 -21.08
CA LYS A 335 -34.79 6.02 -19.61
C LYS A 335 -33.96 4.86 -19.03
N ARG A 336 -33.83 3.75 -19.77
CA ARG A 336 -33.08 2.55 -19.35
C ARG A 336 -31.61 2.54 -19.81
N ARG A 337 -31.13 3.62 -20.44
CA ARG A 337 -29.78 3.72 -20.97
C ARG A 337 -28.76 3.90 -19.84
N VAL A 338 -27.66 3.16 -19.92
CA VAL A 338 -26.48 3.36 -19.07
C VAL A 338 -25.38 4.04 -19.89
N SER A 339 -24.64 4.96 -19.27
CA SER A 339 -23.53 5.68 -19.91
C SER A 339 -22.26 5.52 -19.08
N ALA A 340 -21.14 5.23 -19.74
CA ALA A 340 -19.80 5.26 -19.14
C ALA A 340 -19.19 6.68 -19.16
N LEU A 341 -19.83 7.64 -19.83
CA LEU A 341 -19.42 9.04 -19.93
C LEU A 341 -20.05 9.87 -18.81
N GLY A 342 -19.40 10.98 -18.44
CA GLY A 342 -19.90 11.95 -17.46
C GLY A 342 -18.95 12.15 -16.28
N PRO A 343 -19.38 12.90 -15.25
CA PRO A 343 -18.55 13.21 -14.09
C PRO A 343 -18.16 11.93 -13.33
N GLY A 344 -16.85 11.68 -13.23
CA GLY A 344 -16.29 10.46 -12.62
C GLY A 344 -16.26 9.23 -13.53
N GLY A 345 -16.70 9.36 -14.79
CA GLY A 345 -16.61 8.33 -15.82
C GLY A 345 -15.43 8.54 -16.78
N LEU A 346 -15.47 7.85 -17.91
CA LEU A 346 -14.48 7.99 -18.99
C LEU A 346 -14.80 9.19 -19.86
N THR A 347 -13.77 9.82 -20.43
CA THR A 347 -13.94 10.77 -21.54
C THR A 347 -13.91 10.03 -22.87
N ARG A 348 -14.54 10.57 -23.91
CA ARG A 348 -14.56 9.93 -25.25
C ARG A 348 -13.15 9.65 -25.79
N GLU A 349 -12.21 10.56 -25.52
CA GLU A 349 -10.80 10.44 -25.91
C GLU A 349 -10.02 9.38 -25.13
N ARG A 350 -10.42 9.10 -23.87
CA ARG A 350 -9.79 8.08 -23.02
C ARG A 350 -10.46 6.71 -23.11
N ALA A 351 -11.63 6.62 -23.72
CA ALA A 351 -12.34 5.37 -23.95
C ALA A 351 -11.71 4.64 -25.13
N GLY A 352 -10.69 3.82 -24.82
CA GLY A 352 -10.00 2.93 -25.76
C GLY A 352 -10.88 1.78 -26.28
N PHE A 353 -10.28 0.85 -27.02
CA PHE A 353 -10.98 -0.30 -27.60
C PHE A 353 -11.49 -1.28 -26.53
N GLU A 354 -10.66 -1.58 -25.52
CA GLU A 354 -10.95 -2.55 -24.45
C GLU A 354 -12.29 -2.27 -23.75
N VAL A 355 -12.54 -1.02 -23.37
CA VAL A 355 -13.76 -0.62 -22.66
C VAL A 355 -15.02 -0.58 -23.54
N ARG A 356 -14.88 -0.64 -24.88
CA ARG A 356 -15.98 -0.63 -25.87
C ARG A 356 -16.38 -2.03 -26.32
N ASP A 357 -15.52 -3.01 -26.08
CA ASP A 357 -15.79 -4.40 -26.48
C ASP A 357 -16.86 -5.02 -25.57
N VAL A 358 -17.45 -6.12 -26.04
CA VAL A 358 -18.45 -6.88 -25.28
C VAL A 358 -17.73 -7.77 -24.28
N HIS A 359 -17.92 -7.50 -22.99
CA HIS A 359 -17.38 -8.33 -21.92
C HIS A 359 -18.27 -9.56 -21.65
N PRO A 360 -17.71 -10.77 -21.46
CA PRO A 360 -18.45 -11.99 -21.11
C PRO A 360 -19.25 -11.92 -19.79
#